data_AF-A0A7C7AFK3-F1
#
_entry.id   AF-A0A7C7AFK3-F1
#
_cell.length_a   1.000
_cell.length_b   1.000
_cell.length_c   1.000
_cell.angle_alpha   90.00
_cell.angle_beta   90.00
_cell.angle_gamma   90.00
#
_symmetry.space_group_name_H-M   'P 1'
#
loop_
_entity.id
_entity.type
_entity.pdbx_description
1 polymer ?
#
loop_
_entity_poly.entity_id
_entity_poly.type
_entity_poly.pdbx_seq_one_letter_code
_entity_poly.pdbx_strand_id
1 'polypeptide(L)'
;MNTVFKKSWFKTMMSVVVAAFAIMFVVACTTPEKSDQDYVADAKGSLQIVYATGDSSSSVTKDITLASSVTVEDKTVTVTWSSSNTNIIKVEGQTGKVTRPEANTEVTLTATLTLNETTDTKEFKVTVTKAEVTPQEALQAIEIGGATYNSTTDRYETTGNLTLPTTSMGLTVSWTSNNTDLIKTDGTVTRPSWDSSDQLVQLTASINGVTRTFRIIVKKIDVRPVESILEEAYEKLLIANTTDGVSKDLVLPTTVAVDSYSVKVTWSSSNTDIIANNGQVFLPEEQTVVILTATLSLEGEEETLNKVFELTVLAGLEPEYSGNIAGLKEWGKTAESNAYAKIEGVTVLARHKDGLMVADETGILFIYTQAAPEEKYEVGEVFDFYGAFNIYYGAPQLQNATGKSVRGVASSAEVTEIAPTVIDDFAAYIQEQIAKETSGADPYNKDNLFDFEYIQVEVKVRVQGSGNYDVFLVNPDYNGGNLDSSANS
;
A
#
# COMPACT_ATOMS: atom_id res chain seq x y z
N MET A 1 -93.82 -76.38 -15.00
CA MET A 1 -92.86 -75.85 -15.99
C MET A 1 -91.75 -76.88 -16.09
N ASN A 2 -92.01 -77.95 -16.85
CA ASN A 2 -91.60 -78.11 -18.27
C ASN A 2 -90.08 -78.13 -18.39
N THR A 3 -89.40 -79.19 -18.83
CA THR A 3 -89.76 -80.48 -19.44
C THR A 3 -88.39 -81.19 -19.54
N VAL A 4 -88.10 -82.28 -18.82
CA VAL A 4 -88.12 -83.68 -19.33
C VAL A 4 -87.94 -83.78 -20.85
N PHE A 5 -86.93 -84.50 -21.34
CA PHE A 5 -87.09 -85.77 -22.10
C PHE A 5 -85.69 -86.32 -22.47
N LYS A 6 -85.17 -87.38 -21.84
CA LYS A 6 -85.45 -88.83 -22.01
C LYS A 6 -84.93 -89.43 -23.33
N LYS A 7 -84.01 -90.41 -23.11
CA LYS A 7 -84.09 -91.80 -23.61
C LYS A 7 -83.75 -91.97 -25.10
N SER A 8 -83.28 -93.10 -25.63
CA SER A 8 -83.29 -94.52 -25.25
C SER A 8 -82.67 -95.22 -26.47
N TRP A 9 -81.62 -96.02 -26.36
CA TRP A 9 -81.68 -97.47 -26.12
C TRP A 9 -81.85 -98.32 -27.39
N PHE A 10 -81.11 -99.43 -27.38
CA PHE A 10 -81.36 -100.72 -28.05
C PHE A 10 -80.90 -100.92 -29.50
N LYS A 11 -79.88 -101.78 -29.72
CA LYS A 11 -79.90 -103.27 -29.82
C LYS A 11 -80.53 -103.71 -31.16
N THR A 12 -79.97 -104.62 -31.97
CA THR A 12 -79.64 -106.03 -31.65
C THR A 12 -79.03 -106.72 -32.89
N MET A 13 -78.07 -107.65 -32.68
CA MET A 13 -77.75 -108.90 -33.44
C MET A 13 -77.42 -108.79 -34.95
N MET A 14 -76.48 -109.54 -35.53
CA MET A 14 -76.13 -110.94 -35.32
C MET A 14 -74.73 -111.26 -35.92
N SER A 15 -74.11 -112.29 -35.32
CA SER A 15 -72.84 -112.99 -35.59
C SER A 15 -72.48 -113.29 -37.05
N VAL A 16 -71.17 -113.41 -37.34
CA VAL A 16 -70.47 -114.65 -37.78
C VAL A 16 -68.96 -114.37 -37.98
N VAL A 17 -68.17 -115.38 -37.61
CA VAL A 17 -66.71 -115.48 -37.45
C VAL A 17 -65.94 -115.55 -38.78
N VAL A 18 -64.81 -114.82 -38.94
CA VAL A 18 -63.57 -115.24 -39.66
C VAL A 18 -62.37 -114.40 -39.17
N ALA A 19 -61.21 -115.03 -39.02
CA ALA A 19 -59.95 -114.47 -38.55
C ALA A 19 -59.15 -113.70 -39.64
N ALA A 20 -58.22 -112.85 -39.14
CA ALA A 20 -56.99 -112.31 -39.77
C ALA A 20 -56.97 -110.82 -40.19
N PHE A 21 -55.82 -110.21 -39.87
CA PHE A 21 -55.28 -108.87 -40.17
C PHE A 21 -55.65 -107.69 -39.26
N ALA A 22 -54.61 -107.20 -38.56
CA ALA A 22 -54.59 -105.98 -37.77
C ALA A 22 -54.72 -104.75 -38.67
N ILE A 23 -55.69 -103.88 -38.37
CA ILE A 23 -55.68 -102.47 -38.80
C ILE A 23 -56.04 -101.64 -37.57
N MET A 24 -55.01 -101.04 -36.97
CA MET A 24 -55.11 -99.92 -36.04
C MET A 24 -55.85 -98.79 -36.76
N PHE A 25 -57.05 -98.43 -36.31
CA PHE A 25 -57.59 -97.10 -36.57
C PHE A 25 -56.78 -96.10 -35.76
N VAL A 26 -55.73 -95.56 -36.37
CA VAL A 26 -55.09 -94.33 -35.91
C VAL A 26 -56.12 -93.23 -36.10
N VAL A 27 -56.71 -92.77 -35.00
CA VAL A 27 -57.36 -91.46 -34.96
C VAL A 27 -56.26 -90.45 -35.29
N ALA A 28 -56.20 -90.02 -36.55
CA ALA A 28 -55.38 -88.90 -36.96
C ALA A 28 -55.99 -87.65 -36.33
N CYS A 29 -55.51 -87.32 -35.14
CA CYS A 29 -55.57 -85.95 -34.64
C CYS A 29 -54.66 -85.14 -35.56
N THR A 30 -55.22 -84.47 -36.57
CA THR A 30 -54.48 -83.48 -37.34
C THR A 30 -54.27 -82.28 -36.43
N THR A 31 -53.16 -82.27 -35.69
CA THR A 31 -52.65 -81.06 -35.05
C THR A 31 -52.48 -80.01 -36.14
N PRO A 32 -53.12 -78.82 -36.08
CA PRO A 32 -52.90 -77.79 -37.08
C PRO A 32 -51.41 -77.45 -37.14
N GLU A 33 -50.86 -77.41 -38.35
CA GLU A 33 -49.47 -77.00 -38.59
C GLU A 33 -49.29 -75.55 -38.10
N LYS A 34 -48.27 -75.34 -37.26
CA LYS A 34 -47.95 -74.05 -36.66
C LYS A 34 -47.57 -73.06 -37.77
N SER A 35 -48.19 -71.89 -37.81
CA SER A 35 -47.91 -70.88 -38.85
C SER A 35 -46.57 -70.16 -38.59
N ASP A 36 -46.00 -69.52 -39.62
CA ASP A 36 -44.81 -68.66 -39.44
C ASP A 36 -45.04 -67.57 -38.38
N GLN A 37 -46.26 -67.04 -38.30
CA GLN A 37 -46.67 -66.07 -37.27
C GLN A 37 -46.62 -66.68 -35.85
N ASP A 38 -47.00 -67.94 -35.70
CA ASP A 38 -46.94 -68.64 -34.41
C ASP A 38 -45.48 -68.93 -34.00
N TYR A 39 -44.59 -69.23 -34.95
CA TYR A 39 -43.15 -69.37 -34.69
C TYR A 39 -42.49 -68.05 -34.29
N VAL A 40 -42.84 -66.96 -34.99
CA VAL A 40 -42.36 -65.61 -34.65
C VAL A 40 -42.88 -65.16 -33.27
N ALA A 41 -44.14 -65.45 -32.95
CA ALA A 41 -44.72 -65.14 -31.64
C ALA A 41 -44.05 -65.92 -30.50
N ASP A 42 -43.79 -67.21 -30.68
CA ASP A 42 -43.05 -68.03 -29.70
C ASP A 42 -41.62 -67.54 -29.53
N ALA A 43 -40.93 -67.22 -30.64
CA ALA A 43 -39.58 -66.66 -30.62
C ALA A 43 -39.55 -65.32 -29.89
N LYS A 44 -40.57 -64.47 -30.10
CA LYS A 44 -40.75 -63.22 -29.36
C LYS A 44 -40.95 -63.47 -27.86
N GLY A 45 -41.68 -64.52 -27.50
CA GLY A 45 -41.85 -64.96 -26.11
C GLY A 45 -40.53 -65.36 -25.45
N SER A 46 -39.68 -66.11 -26.15
CA SER A 46 -38.41 -66.62 -25.61
C SER A 46 -37.21 -65.66 -25.76
N LEU A 47 -37.28 -64.65 -26.63
CA LEU A 47 -36.19 -63.69 -26.84
C LEU A 47 -35.91 -62.88 -25.57
N GLN A 48 -34.65 -62.88 -25.13
CA GLN A 48 -34.14 -62.13 -23.99
C GLN A 48 -32.82 -61.44 -24.36
N ILE A 49 -32.51 -60.33 -23.69
CA ILE A 49 -31.15 -59.77 -23.66
C ILE A 49 -30.37 -60.48 -22.56
N VAL A 50 -29.12 -60.85 -22.87
CA VAL A 50 -28.20 -61.41 -21.86
C VAL A 50 -27.32 -60.28 -21.34
N TYR A 51 -27.47 -59.98 -20.04
CA TYR A 51 -26.68 -58.98 -19.33
C TYR A 51 -25.40 -59.59 -18.75
N ALA A 52 -24.35 -58.79 -18.62
CA ALA A 52 -23.14 -59.18 -17.91
C ALA A 52 -23.42 -59.42 -16.42
N THR A 53 -22.57 -60.19 -15.73
CA THR A 53 -22.70 -60.44 -14.29
C THR A 53 -22.77 -59.13 -13.50
N GLY A 54 -23.84 -58.96 -12.72
CA GLY A 54 -24.13 -57.76 -11.91
C GLY A 54 -25.02 -56.73 -12.59
N ASP A 55 -25.26 -56.85 -13.90
CA ASP A 55 -26.12 -55.93 -14.65
C ASP A 55 -27.57 -56.46 -14.76
N SER A 56 -28.50 -55.55 -15.05
CA SER A 56 -29.92 -55.84 -15.31
C SER A 56 -30.49 -54.80 -16.27
N SER A 57 -31.73 -54.98 -16.74
CA SER A 57 -32.40 -54.00 -17.60
C SER A 57 -32.50 -52.60 -16.98
N SER A 58 -32.49 -52.46 -15.66
CA SER A 58 -32.51 -51.17 -14.98
C SER A 58 -31.14 -50.65 -14.55
N SER A 59 -30.08 -51.42 -14.77
CA SER A 59 -28.72 -51.05 -14.38
C SER A 59 -27.69 -51.75 -15.25
N VAL A 60 -27.41 -51.19 -16.43
CA VAL A 60 -26.37 -51.66 -17.34
C VAL A 60 -25.12 -50.82 -17.20
N THR A 61 -23.99 -51.49 -17.02
CA THR A 61 -22.66 -50.89 -16.90
C THR A 61 -21.67 -51.45 -17.93
N LYS A 62 -21.98 -52.61 -18.53
CA LYS A 62 -21.12 -53.35 -19.47
C LYS A 62 -21.87 -53.69 -20.76
N ASP A 63 -21.12 -54.12 -21.78
CA ASP A 63 -21.69 -54.62 -23.04
C ASP A 63 -22.72 -55.72 -22.81
N ILE A 64 -23.78 -55.71 -23.61
CA ILE A 64 -24.88 -56.69 -23.56
C ILE A 64 -24.80 -57.62 -24.76
N THR A 65 -25.27 -58.87 -24.61
CA THR A 65 -25.33 -59.83 -25.71
C THR A 65 -26.74 -59.89 -26.30
N LEU A 66 -26.80 -59.79 -27.62
CA LEU A 66 -28.01 -59.71 -28.43
C LEU A 66 -28.06 -60.96 -29.33
N ALA A 67 -29.09 -61.79 -29.15
CA ALA A 67 -29.26 -62.98 -29.98
C ALA A 67 -29.52 -62.58 -31.44
N SER A 68 -28.83 -63.22 -32.39
CA SER A 68 -29.04 -63.04 -33.84
C SER A 68 -30.13 -63.95 -34.40
N SER A 69 -30.55 -64.95 -33.62
CA SER A 69 -31.65 -65.85 -33.96
C SER A 69 -32.22 -66.53 -32.72
N VAL A 70 -33.43 -67.06 -32.85
CA VAL A 70 -34.10 -67.88 -31.84
C VAL A 70 -34.65 -69.12 -32.54
N THR A 71 -34.28 -70.30 -32.05
CA THR A 71 -34.82 -71.57 -32.56
C THR A 71 -36.06 -71.95 -31.75
N VAL A 72 -37.18 -72.16 -32.44
CA VAL A 72 -38.44 -72.67 -31.88
C VAL A 72 -38.73 -73.98 -32.62
N GLU A 73 -38.71 -75.08 -31.89
CA GLU A 73 -38.80 -76.44 -32.46
C GLU A 73 -37.73 -76.69 -33.54
N ASP A 74 -38.11 -76.82 -34.80
CA ASP A 74 -37.23 -77.06 -35.95
C ASP A 74 -37.01 -75.81 -36.85
N LYS A 75 -37.58 -74.66 -36.47
CA LYS A 75 -37.46 -73.40 -37.22
C LYS A 75 -36.56 -72.40 -36.52
N THR A 76 -35.76 -71.67 -37.30
CA THR A 76 -34.87 -70.60 -36.81
C THR A 76 -35.41 -69.24 -37.23
N VAL A 77 -35.89 -68.46 -36.27
CA VAL A 77 -36.34 -67.08 -36.47
C VAL A 77 -35.12 -66.16 -36.41
N THR A 78 -34.87 -65.39 -37.46
CA THR A 78 -33.76 -64.43 -37.50
C THR A 78 -34.12 -63.20 -36.67
N VAL A 79 -33.15 -62.66 -35.92
CA VAL A 79 -33.33 -61.46 -35.11
C VAL A 79 -32.33 -60.39 -35.54
N THR A 80 -32.84 -59.21 -35.90
CA THR A 80 -32.03 -58.01 -36.15
C THR A 80 -32.36 -56.96 -35.10
N TRP A 81 -31.36 -56.17 -34.70
CA TRP A 81 -31.51 -55.22 -33.59
C TRP A 81 -31.26 -53.79 -34.05
N SER A 82 -32.01 -52.86 -33.48
CA SER A 82 -31.76 -51.42 -33.57
C SER A 82 -31.81 -50.78 -32.18
N SER A 83 -31.11 -49.66 -32.03
CA SER A 83 -31.03 -48.91 -30.77
C SER A 83 -31.61 -47.52 -30.97
N SER A 84 -32.41 -47.05 -30.00
CA SER A 84 -32.91 -45.68 -29.98
C SER A 84 -31.82 -44.65 -29.72
N ASN A 85 -30.64 -45.07 -29.21
CA ASN A 85 -29.49 -44.20 -28.98
C ASN A 85 -28.16 -44.95 -29.21
N THR A 86 -27.63 -44.84 -30.42
CA THR A 86 -26.40 -45.51 -30.85
C THR A 86 -25.13 -44.94 -30.20
N ASN A 87 -25.19 -43.77 -29.54
CA ASN A 87 -24.05 -43.23 -28.79
C ASN A 87 -23.88 -43.90 -27.42
N ILE A 88 -24.97 -44.46 -26.87
CA ILE A 88 -24.98 -45.14 -25.57
C ILE A 88 -24.95 -46.66 -25.75
N ILE A 89 -25.77 -47.22 -26.64
CA ILE A 89 -25.74 -48.64 -26.99
C ILE A 89 -25.64 -48.77 -28.52
N LYS A 90 -24.46 -49.14 -29.01
CA LYS A 90 -24.22 -49.39 -30.44
C LYS A 90 -24.34 -50.89 -30.74
N VAL A 91 -25.22 -51.26 -31.66
CA VAL A 91 -25.38 -52.67 -32.08
C VAL A 91 -24.28 -53.04 -33.08
N GLU A 92 -23.44 -54.01 -32.71
CA GLU A 92 -22.36 -54.57 -33.52
C GLU A 92 -22.43 -56.10 -33.51
N GLY A 93 -23.08 -56.67 -34.53
CA GLY A 93 -23.32 -58.11 -34.62
C GLY A 93 -24.21 -58.62 -33.47
N GLN A 94 -23.68 -59.51 -32.64
CA GLN A 94 -24.38 -60.09 -31.47
C GLN A 94 -24.11 -59.30 -30.17
N THR A 95 -23.54 -58.10 -30.26
CA THR A 95 -23.15 -57.29 -29.09
C THR A 95 -23.78 -55.90 -29.16
N GLY A 96 -24.39 -55.47 -28.07
CA GLY A 96 -24.68 -54.05 -27.82
C GLY A 96 -23.52 -53.44 -27.05
N LYS A 97 -22.65 -52.69 -27.74
CA LYS A 97 -21.53 -51.96 -27.14
C LYS A 97 -22.02 -50.81 -26.29
N VAL A 98 -21.72 -50.82 -24.99
CA VAL A 98 -22.22 -49.84 -24.02
C VAL A 98 -21.18 -48.76 -23.74
N THR A 99 -21.56 -47.51 -23.95
CA THR A 99 -20.84 -46.31 -23.52
C THR A 99 -21.61 -45.68 -22.36
N ARG A 100 -21.02 -45.62 -21.17
CA ARG A 100 -21.69 -45.07 -19.99
C ARG A 100 -21.85 -43.54 -20.11
N PRO A 101 -23.06 -42.99 -19.95
CA PRO A 101 -23.34 -41.55 -20.04
C PRO A 101 -22.95 -40.79 -18.76
N GLU A 102 -23.10 -39.47 -18.76
CA GLU A 102 -22.95 -38.59 -17.57
C GLU A 102 -24.14 -38.66 -16.60
N ALA A 103 -25.31 -39.08 -17.10
CA ALA A 103 -26.53 -39.27 -16.33
C ALA A 103 -27.21 -40.59 -16.74
N ASN A 104 -27.86 -41.28 -15.79
CA ASN A 104 -28.59 -42.52 -16.08
C ASN A 104 -29.55 -42.31 -17.26
N THR A 105 -29.44 -43.14 -18.29
CA THR A 105 -30.18 -42.94 -19.54
C THR A 105 -30.87 -44.23 -19.94
N GLU A 106 -32.18 -44.14 -20.18
CA GLU A 106 -32.96 -45.23 -20.77
C GLU A 106 -32.75 -45.26 -22.29
N VAL A 107 -32.46 -46.44 -22.83
CA VAL A 107 -32.31 -46.75 -24.25
C VAL A 107 -33.28 -47.87 -24.60
N THR A 108 -34.03 -47.72 -25.69
CA THR A 108 -34.92 -48.77 -26.19
C THR A 108 -34.21 -49.52 -27.31
N LEU A 109 -34.06 -50.84 -27.14
CA LEU A 109 -33.57 -51.75 -28.16
C LEU A 109 -34.74 -52.46 -28.81
N THR A 110 -34.87 -52.34 -30.12
CA THR A 110 -35.95 -52.96 -30.89
C THR A 110 -35.38 -54.15 -31.65
N ALA A 111 -35.81 -55.34 -31.25
CA ALA A 111 -35.56 -56.58 -31.97
C ALA A 111 -36.63 -56.78 -33.04
N THR A 112 -36.24 -56.94 -34.29
CA THR A 112 -37.10 -57.35 -35.40
C THR A 112 -36.87 -58.84 -35.64
N LEU A 113 -37.91 -59.64 -35.38
CA LEU A 113 -37.93 -61.08 -35.56
C LEU A 113 -38.52 -61.39 -36.93
N THR A 114 -37.87 -62.26 -37.70
CA THR A 114 -38.27 -62.58 -39.07
C THR A 114 -38.17 -64.09 -39.34
N LEU A 115 -39.27 -64.67 -39.84
CA LEU A 115 -39.31 -66.01 -40.42
C LEU A 115 -40.02 -65.92 -41.77
N ASN A 116 -39.33 -66.26 -42.86
CA ASN A 116 -39.79 -66.04 -44.23
C ASN A 116 -40.25 -64.58 -44.45
N GLU A 117 -41.50 -64.35 -44.83
CA GLU A 117 -42.09 -63.02 -45.03
C GLU A 117 -42.76 -62.44 -43.77
N THR A 118 -42.86 -63.24 -42.69
CA THR A 118 -43.53 -62.81 -41.46
C THR A 118 -42.55 -62.11 -40.52
N THR A 119 -42.94 -60.93 -40.03
CA THR A 119 -42.13 -60.13 -39.11
C THR A 119 -42.93 -59.67 -37.89
N ASP A 120 -42.28 -59.62 -36.72
CA ASP A 120 -42.80 -58.96 -35.53
C ASP A 120 -41.65 -58.25 -34.80
N THR A 121 -41.96 -57.29 -33.93
CA THR A 121 -40.96 -56.56 -33.15
C THR A 121 -41.15 -56.76 -31.65
N LYS A 122 -40.04 -56.69 -30.91
CA LYS A 122 -40.02 -56.67 -29.44
C LYS A 122 -39.10 -55.57 -28.97
N GLU A 123 -39.64 -54.71 -28.10
CA GLU A 123 -38.88 -53.63 -27.48
C GLU A 123 -38.34 -54.06 -26.12
N PHE A 124 -37.10 -53.67 -25.85
CA PHE A 124 -36.43 -53.84 -24.56
C PHE A 124 -35.97 -52.48 -24.08
N LYS A 125 -36.51 -52.03 -22.95
CA LYS A 125 -36.05 -50.82 -22.27
C LYS A 125 -34.88 -51.16 -21.37
N VAL A 126 -33.75 -50.51 -21.60
CA VAL A 126 -32.49 -50.73 -20.88
C VAL A 126 -32.00 -49.41 -20.32
N THR A 127 -31.74 -49.32 -19.03
CA THR A 127 -31.15 -48.14 -18.39
C THR A 127 -29.65 -48.34 -18.22
N VAL A 128 -28.85 -47.54 -18.93
CA VAL A 128 -27.40 -47.49 -18.75
C VAL A 128 -27.08 -46.50 -17.63
N THR A 129 -26.36 -46.95 -16.62
CA THR A 129 -26.02 -46.09 -15.47
C THR A 129 -24.86 -45.17 -15.79
N LYS A 130 -24.89 -43.97 -15.20
CA LYS A 130 -23.84 -42.97 -15.40
C LYS A 130 -22.46 -43.50 -15.00
N ALA A 131 -21.39 -43.00 -15.60
CA ALA A 131 -20.04 -43.29 -15.16
C ALA A 131 -19.82 -42.82 -13.70
N GLU A 132 -19.05 -43.57 -12.92
CA GLU A 132 -18.67 -43.14 -11.56
C GLU A 132 -17.43 -42.26 -11.63
N VAL A 133 -17.49 -41.09 -10.98
CA VAL A 133 -16.33 -40.20 -10.82
C VAL A 133 -15.40 -40.80 -9.78
N THR A 134 -14.14 -41.03 -10.16
CA THR A 134 -13.13 -41.51 -9.23
C THR A 134 -12.52 -40.35 -8.42
N PRO A 135 -12.04 -40.58 -7.17
CA PRO A 135 -11.29 -39.56 -6.43
C PRO A 135 -10.08 -39.02 -7.20
N GLN A 136 -9.44 -39.85 -8.04
CA GLN A 136 -8.29 -39.48 -8.84
C GLN A 136 -8.63 -38.47 -9.95
N GLU A 137 -9.77 -38.63 -10.61
CA GLU A 137 -10.28 -37.67 -11.62
C GLU A 137 -10.70 -36.36 -10.95
N ALA A 138 -11.42 -36.45 -9.82
CA ALA A 138 -11.84 -35.27 -9.07
C ALA A 138 -10.64 -34.46 -8.53
N LEU A 139 -9.58 -35.12 -8.04
CA LEU A 139 -8.34 -34.44 -7.62
C LEU A 139 -7.62 -33.80 -8.79
N GLN A 140 -7.65 -34.40 -9.99
CA GLN A 140 -7.05 -33.84 -11.20
C GLN A 140 -7.77 -32.58 -11.67
N ALA A 141 -9.09 -32.54 -11.51
CA ALA A 141 -9.95 -31.41 -11.87
C ALA A 141 -9.91 -30.22 -10.89
N ILE A 142 -9.19 -30.32 -9.77
CA ILE A 142 -9.05 -29.20 -8.83
C ILE A 142 -8.23 -28.08 -9.48
N GLU A 143 -8.81 -26.89 -9.48
CA GLU A 143 -8.15 -25.61 -9.79
C GLU A 143 -8.13 -24.74 -8.53
N ILE A 144 -6.99 -24.11 -8.24
CA ILE A 144 -6.84 -23.18 -7.12
C ILE A 144 -7.11 -21.76 -7.64
N GLY A 145 -8.13 -21.10 -7.11
CA GLY A 145 -8.42 -19.70 -7.42
C GLY A 145 -7.49 -18.74 -6.69
N GLY A 146 -7.31 -17.52 -7.21
CA GLY A 146 -6.46 -16.49 -6.60
C GLY A 146 -4.96 -16.69 -6.81
N ALA A 147 -4.55 -17.65 -7.64
CA ALA A 147 -3.17 -17.90 -8.02
C ALA A 147 -3.02 -18.13 -9.52
N THR A 148 -1.83 -17.86 -10.05
CA THR A 148 -1.46 -18.12 -11.45
C THR A 148 -0.73 -19.45 -11.54
N TYR A 149 -1.23 -20.37 -12.36
CA TYR A 149 -0.56 -21.66 -12.60
C TYR A 149 0.48 -21.56 -13.71
N ASN A 150 1.69 -22.06 -13.44
CA ASN A 150 2.78 -22.18 -14.39
C ASN A 150 2.97 -23.65 -14.77
N SER A 151 2.55 -24.00 -15.99
CA SER A 151 2.63 -25.37 -16.51
C SER A 151 4.06 -25.86 -16.75
N THR A 152 5.03 -24.96 -16.90
CA THR A 152 6.44 -25.32 -17.12
C THR A 152 7.10 -25.80 -15.82
N THR A 153 6.72 -25.19 -14.69
CA THR A 153 7.31 -25.50 -13.38
C THR A 153 6.42 -26.39 -12.51
N ASP A 154 5.17 -26.65 -12.93
CA ASP A 154 4.13 -27.36 -12.17
C ASP A 154 3.92 -26.70 -10.79
N ARG A 155 3.72 -25.37 -10.81
CA ARG A 155 3.57 -24.54 -9.60
C ARG A 155 2.54 -23.44 -9.80
N TYR A 156 1.88 -23.09 -8.71
CA TYR A 156 1.07 -21.90 -8.58
C TYR A 156 1.92 -20.76 -8.01
N GLU A 157 1.59 -19.51 -8.36
CA GLU A 157 2.18 -18.32 -7.77
C GLU A 157 1.07 -17.38 -7.27
N THR A 158 1.26 -16.77 -6.10
CA THR A 158 0.28 -15.84 -5.54
C THR A 158 0.93 -14.68 -4.78
N THR A 159 0.27 -13.53 -4.82
CA THR A 159 0.49 -12.35 -3.97
C THR A 159 -0.71 -12.07 -3.04
N GLY A 160 -1.73 -12.93 -3.03
CA GLY A 160 -2.96 -12.73 -2.26
C GLY A 160 -3.63 -14.04 -1.84
N ASN A 161 -4.81 -13.92 -1.22
CA ASN A 161 -5.55 -15.07 -0.71
C ASN A 161 -5.97 -16.04 -1.82
N LEU A 162 -5.97 -17.33 -1.50
CA LEU A 162 -6.40 -18.40 -2.38
C LEU A 162 -7.88 -18.70 -2.18
N THR A 163 -8.53 -19.19 -3.23
CA THR A 163 -9.84 -19.84 -3.14
C THR A 163 -9.65 -21.34 -3.28
N LEU A 164 -9.77 -22.06 -2.17
CA LEU A 164 -9.62 -23.51 -2.13
C LEU A 164 -11.01 -24.18 -2.26
N PRO A 165 -11.27 -24.99 -3.30
CA PRO A 165 -12.56 -25.63 -3.46
C PRO A 165 -12.81 -26.65 -2.34
N THR A 166 -14.02 -26.64 -1.78
CA THR A 166 -14.49 -27.64 -0.81
C THR A 166 -15.13 -28.86 -1.49
N THR A 167 -15.37 -28.77 -2.80
CA THR A 167 -15.90 -29.86 -3.64
C THR A 167 -15.24 -29.86 -5.01
N SER A 168 -15.00 -31.04 -5.59
CA SER A 168 -14.57 -31.22 -6.97
C SER A 168 -15.34 -32.38 -7.60
N MET A 169 -15.95 -32.17 -8.78
CA MET A 169 -16.82 -33.15 -9.45
C MET A 169 -17.89 -33.77 -8.52
N GLY A 170 -18.41 -33.01 -7.55
CA GLY A 170 -19.40 -33.45 -6.56
C GLY A 170 -18.86 -34.21 -5.36
N LEU A 171 -17.54 -34.47 -5.27
CA LEU A 171 -16.88 -35.09 -4.12
C LEU A 171 -16.31 -34.02 -3.18
N THR A 172 -16.39 -34.25 -1.86
CA THR A 172 -15.84 -33.34 -0.84
C THR A 172 -14.31 -33.34 -0.86
N VAL A 173 -13.72 -32.15 -0.81
CA VAL A 173 -12.28 -31.94 -0.73
C VAL A 173 -11.93 -31.41 0.65
N SER A 174 -10.93 -32.01 1.30
CA SER A 174 -10.29 -31.44 2.48
C SER A 174 -8.86 -31.04 2.17
N TRP A 175 -8.35 -30.03 2.89
CA TRP A 175 -7.04 -29.44 2.64
C TRP A 175 -6.15 -29.52 3.88
N THR A 176 -4.87 -29.77 3.67
CA THR A 176 -3.81 -29.54 4.67
C THR A 176 -2.72 -28.66 4.05
N SER A 177 -1.98 -27.95 4.91
CA SER A 177 -0.85 -27.12 4.52
C SER A 177 0.38 -27.55 5.32
N ASN A 178 1.54 -27.60 4.67
CA ASN A 178 2.81 -27.84 5.36
C ASN A 178 3.35 -26.58 6.08
N ASN A 179 2.77 -25.41 5.81
CA ASN A 179 3.13 -24.14 6.44
C ASN A 179 1.89 -23.25 6.59
N THR A 180 1.28 -23.30 7.77
CA THR A 180 0.05 -22.55 8.08
C THR A 180 0.28 -21.08 8.43
N ASP A 181 1.54 -20.67 8.65
CA ASP A 181 1.89 -19.26 8.85
C ASP A 181 1.79 -18.48 7.53
N LEU A 182 2.14 -19.15 6.41
CA LEU A 182 2.06 -18.58 5.06
C LEU A 182 0.74 -18.86 4.36
N ILE A 183 0.21 -20.08 4.42
CA ILE A 183 -1.08 -20.43 3.80
C ILE A 183 -1.92 -21.29 4.75
N LYS A 184 -3.02 -20.73 5.23
CA LYS A 184 -4.02 -21.44 6.03
C LYS A 184 -4.93 -22.29 5.13
N THR A 185 -5.60 -23.27 5.72
CA THR A 185 -6.51 -24.18 4.99
C THR A 185 -7.83 -23.53 4.57
N ASP A 186 -8.10 -22.30 5.01
CA ASP A 186 -9.18 -21.45 4.50
C ASP A 186 -8.77 -20.61 3.27
N GLY A 187 -7.51 -20.72 2.85
CA GLY A 187 -6.95 -19.97 1.72
C GLY A 187 -6.35 -18.61 2.09
N THR A 188 -6.36 -18.21 3.37
CA THR A 188 -5.69 -16.97 3.80
C THR A 188 -4.18 -17.08 3.59
N VAL A 189 -3.59 -16.07 2.94
CA VAL A 189 -2.16 -16.00 2.62
C VAL A 189 -1.49 -14.85 3.38
N THR A 190 -0.39 -15.16 4.06
CA THR A 190 0.54 -14.17 4.62
C THR A 190 1.77 -14.12 3.72
N ARG A 191 2.10 -12.95 3.17
CA ARG A 191 3.30 -12.80 2.32
C ARG A 191 4.57 -12.74 3.17
N PRO A 192 5.68 -13.31 2.71
CA PRO A 192 7.01 -13.06 3.28
C PRO A 192 7.39 -11.56 3.24
N SER A 193 8.22 -11.14 4.19
CA SER A 193 8.78 -9.77 4.24
C SER A 193 9.56 -9.42 2.96
N TRP A 194 9.67 -8.12 2.66
CA TRP A 194 10.28 -7.59 1.45
C TRP A 194 11.77 -7.93 1.30
N ASP A 195 12.47 -8.06 2.42
CA ASP A 195 13.88 -8.42 2.56
C ASP A 195 14.12 -9.93 2.59
N SER A 196 13.05 -10.74 2.54
CA SER A 196 13.11 -12.19 2.45
C SER A 196 13.16 -12.70 1.00
N SER A 197 13.14 -14.02 0.83
CA SER A 197 12.91 -14.68 -0.45
C SER A 197 11.45 -15.13 -0.61
N ASP A 198 11.00 -15.33 -1.85
CA ASP A 198 9.79 -16.11 -2.15
C ASP A 198 9.80 -17.45 -1.40
N GLN A 199 8.63 -17.90 -0.95
CA GLN A 199 8.50 -19.12 -0.15
C GLN A 199 7.63 -20.16 -0.86
N LEU A 200 8.05 -21.42 -0.82
CA LEU A 200 7.30 -22.55 -1.38
C LEU A 200 6.46 -23.23 -0.29
N VAL A 201 5.16 -23.28 -0.50
CA VAL A 201 4.19 -23.98 0.35
C VAL A 201 3.58 -25.14 -0.42
N GLN A 202 3.35 -26.25 0.27
CA GLN A 202 2.68 -27.43 -0.24
C GLN A 202 1.31 -27.56 0.39
N LEU A 203 0.27 -27.44 -0.42
CA LEU A 203 -1.10 -27.75 -0.03
C LEU A 203 -1.44 -29.16 -0.50
N THR A 204 -2.02 -29.97 0.38
CA THR A 204 -2.47 -31.32 0.04
C THR A 204 -3.99 -31.38 0.08
N ALA A 205 -4.62 -31.59 -1.08
CA ALA A 205 -6.02 -31.91 -1.19
C ALA A 205 -6.24 -33.41 -0.94
N SER A 206 -7.33 -33.77 -0.26
CA SER A 206 -7.74 -35.15 0.00
C SER A 206 -9.20 -35.35 -0.37
N ILE A 207 -9.48 -36.42 -1.12
CA ILE A 207 -10.82 -36.89 -1.47
C ILE A 207 -10.89 -38.38 -1.15
N ASN A 208 -11.74 -38.77 -0.20
CA ASN A 208 -11.93 -40.15 0.24
C ASN A 208 -10.62 -40.90 0.57
N GLY A 209 -9.62 -40.20 1.13
CA GLY A 209 -8.32 -40.76 1.52
C GLY A 209 -7.26 -40.79 0.40
N VAL A 210 -7.62 -40.46 -0.85
CA VAL A 210 -6.68 -40.24 -1.94
C VAL A 210 -6.23 -38.78 -1.91
N THR A 211 -4.95 -38.51 -2.14
CA THR A 211 -4.38 -37.16 -2.01
C THR A 211 -3.68 -36.65 -3.28
N ARG A 212 -3.65 -35.33 -3.44
CA ARG A 212 -2.84 -34.62 -4.45
C ARG A 212 -2.17 -33.42 -3.81
N THR A 213 -0.89 -33.22 -4.09
CA THR A 213 -0.13 -32.07 -3.61
C THR A 213 -0.04 -30.98 -4.68
N PHE A 214 -0.28 -29.75 -4.26
CA PHE A 214 -0.13 -28.53 -5.02
C PHE A 214 1.05 -27.75 -4.46
N ARG A 215 1.91 -27.23 -5.34
CA ARG A 215 3.08 -26.42 -4.98
C ARG A 215 2.77 -24.95 -5.27
N ILE A 216 2.72 -24.13 -4.23
CA ILE A 216 2.37 -22.71 -4.31
C ILE A 216 3.60 -21.89 -3.90
N ILE A 217 4.07 -21.01 -4.77
CA ILE A 217 5.05 -19.98 -4.45
C ILE A 217 4.30 -18.75 -3.95
N VAL A 218 4.48 -18.43 -2.67
CA VAL A 218 4.01 -17.18 -2.09
C VAL A 218 5.08 -16.13 -2.34
N LYS A 219 4.73 -15.10 -3.12
CA LYS A 219 5.63 -14.00 -3.45
C LYS A 219 5.84 -13.11 -2.23
N LYS A 220 7.10 -12.79 -1.96
CA LYS A 220 7.46 -11.79 -0.94
C LYS A 220 6.86 -10.43 -1.27
N ILE A 221 6.82 -9.51 -0.32
CA ILE A 221 6.46 -8.11 -0.58
C ILE A 221 7.50 -7.46 -1.52
N ASP A 222 7.06 -6.84 -2.61
CA ASP A 222 7.99 -6.32 -3.63
C ASP A 222 8.57 -4.94 -3.25
N VAL A 223 7.77 -4.14 -2.55
CA VAL A 223 8.11 -2.76 -2.18
C VAL A 223 8.48 -2.72 -0.70
N ARG A 224 9.65 -2.14 -0.40
CA ARG A 224 10.08 -1.90 0.97
C ARG A 224 9.04 -0.99 1.68
N PRO A 225 8.46 -1.40 2.81
CA PRO A 225 7.49 -0.58 3.53
C PRO A 225 8.10 0.74 3.99
N VAL A 226 7.31 1.82 3.92
CA VAL A 226 7.71 3.18 4.33
C VAL A 226 8.23 3.19 5.77
N GLU A 227 7.52 2.54 6.69
CA GLU A 227 7.91 2.43 8.11
C GLU A 227 9.35 1.90 8.28
N SER A 228 9.72 0.84 7.57
CA SER A 228 11.07 0.26 7.62
C SER A 228 12.15 1.20 7.05
N ILE A 229 11.80 2.07 6.10
CA ILE A 229 12.73 3.08 5.58
C ILE A 229 12.93 4.19 6.62
N LEU A 230 11.84 4.66 7.23
CA LEU A 230 11.86 5.70 8.25
C LEU A 230 12.62 5.24 9.52
N GLU A 231 12.45 3.99 9.94
CA GLU A 231 13.20 3.41 11.07
C GLU A 231 14.71 3.37 10.81
N GLU A 232 15.14 2.96 9.62
CA GLU A 232 16.58 2.96 9.30
C GLU A 232 17.13 4.39 9.23
N ALA A 233 16.36 5.34 8.69
CA ALA A 233 16.73 6.75 8.68
C ALA A 233 16.79 7.32 10.11
N TYR A 234 15.87 6.91 10.99
CA TYR A 234 15.88 7.27 12.41
C TYR A 234 17.19 6.85 13.06
N GLU A 235 17.63 5.60 12.88
CA GLU A 235 18.89 5.12 13.46
C GLU A 235 20.13 5.84 12.90
N LYS A 236 20.12 6.17 11.60
CA LYS A 236 21.19 6.91 10.93
C LYS A 236 21.23 8.39 11.27
N LEU A 237 20.12 8.98 11.71
CA LEU A 237 20.03 10.41 11.99
C LEU A 237 20.80 10.74 13.27
N LEU A 238 21.91 11.47 13.10
CA LEU A 238 22.78 11.93 14.18
C LEU A 238 22.98 13.45 14.07
N ILE A 239 23.15 14.10 15.22
CA ILE A 239 23.56 15.51 15.31
C ILE A 239 24.99 15.52 15.87
N ALA A 240 25.91 16.19 15.18
CA ALA A 240 27.27 16.36 15.67
C ALA A 240 27.37 17.43 16.77
N ASN A 241 28.47 17.44 17.52
CA ASN A 241 28.79 18.47 18.53
C ASN A 241 27.82 18.54 19.73
N THR A 242 27.24 17.41 20.13
CA THR A 242 26.29 17.34 21.27
C THR A 242 26.86 16.67 22.52
N THR A 243 28.00 15.95 22.42
CA THR A 243 28.52 15.06 23.47
C THR A 243 28.96 15.79 24.75
N ASP A 244 29.61 16.95 24.63
CA ASP A 244 30.16 17.70 25.76
C ASP A 244 29.26 18.90 26.16
N GLY A 245 28.01 18.88 25.72
CA GLY A 245 27.11 20.02 25.74
C GLY A 245 27.26 20.91 24.51
N VAL A 246 26.16 21.56 24.14
CA VAL A 246 26.06 22.39 22.94
C VAL A 246 26.54 23.80 23.27
N SER A 247 27.59 24.25 22.57
CA SER A 247 28.18 25.60 22.72
C SER A 247 28.40 26.32 21.39
N LYS A 248 28.00 25.69 20.29
CA LYS A 248 28.15 26.18 18.91
C LYS A 248 26.91 25.78 18.12
N ASP A 249 26.71 26.46 16.99
CA ASP A 249 25.66 26.10 16.04
C ASP A 249 25.71 24.62 15.66
N LEU A 250 24.52 24.03 15.57
CA LEU A 250 24.31 22.66 15.17
C LEU A 250 24.12 22.60 13.65
N VAL A 251 24.76 21.62 13.03
CA VAL A 251 24.47 21.26 11.65
C VAL A 251 23.34 20.24 11.68
N LEU A 252 22.12 20.69 11.39
CA LEU A 252 20.93 19.85 11.38
C LEU A 252 20.72 19.24 9.97
N PRO A 253 20.82 17.91 9.79
CA PRO A 253 20.55 17.28 8.50
C PRO A 253 19.12 17.53 8.05
N THR A 254 18.91 17.94 6.80
CA THR A 254 17.58 18.09 6.19
C THR A 254 17.15 16.85 5.40
N THR A 255 18.07 15.92 5.17
CA THR A 255 17.79 14.61 4.59
C THR A 255 18.68 13.51 5.18
N VAL A 256 18.21 12.27 5.10
CA VAL A 256 18.96 11.05 5.43
C VAL A 256 18.81 10.05 4.28
N ALA A 257 19.93 9.51 3.80
CA ALA A 257 19.94 8.52 2.73
C ALA A 257 19.77 7.09 3.26
N VAL A 258 18.77 6.38 2.72
CA VAL A 258 18.50 4.96 2.98
C VAL A 258 18.35 4.26 1.64
N ASP A 259 19.35 3.45 1.26
CA ASP A 259 19.44 2.84 -0.07
C ASP A 259 19.23 3.86 -1.20
N SER A 260 18.15 3.72 -1.97
CA SER A 260 17.74 4.63 -3.04
C SER A 260 16.79 5.75 -2.58
N TYR A 261 16.39 5.77 -1.32
CA TYR A 261 15.45 6.73 -0.75
C TYR A 261 16.19 7.91 -0.10
N SER A 262 15.63 9.11 -0.28
CA SER A 262 16.05 10.33 0.43
C SER A 262 14.96 10.73 1.41
N VAL A 263 15.09 10.33 2.67
CA VAL A 263 14.14 10.68 3.73
C VAL A 263 14.34 12.15 4.10
N LYS A 264 13.29 12.96 4.01
CA LYS A 264 13.30 14.37 4.41
C LYS A 264 13.23 14.46 5.93
N VAL A 265 13.97 15.41 6.49
CA VAL A 265 13.98 15.74 7.92
C VAL A 265 13.59 17.20 8.10
N THR A 266 12.64 17.44 8.99
CA THR A 266 12.27 18.80 9.44
C THR A 266 12.46 18.91 10.95
N TRP A 267 12.87 20.07 11.42
CA TRP A 267 13.28 20.28 12.81
C TRP A 267 12.36 21.27 13.52
N SER A 268 12.05 20.96 14.78
CA SER A 268 11.37 21.85 15.70
C SER A 268 12.11 21.88 17.03
N SER A 269 12.41 23.07 17.51
CA SER A 269 12.96 23.30 18.85
C SER A 269 11.84 23.56 19.86
N SER A 270 12.04 23.07 21.08
CA SER A 270 11.21 23.41 22.23
C SER A 270 11.49 24.82 22.77
N ASN A 271 12.65 25.41 22.44
CA ASN A 271 13.01 26.77 22.80
C ASN A 271 13.85 27.42 21.69
N THR A 272 13.19 28.19 20.82
CA THR A 272 13.83 28.86 19.67
C THR A 272 14.73 30.03 20.05
N ASP A 273 14.64 30.52 21.30
CA ASP A 273 15.52 31.56 21.81
C ASP A 273 16.90 31.01 22.18
N ILE A 274 17.03 29.68 22.37
CA ILE A 274 18.28 28.98 22.68
C ILE A 274 18.78 28.18 21.49
N ILE A 275 17.92 27.39 20.83
CA ILE A 275 18.27 26.71 19.57
C ILE A 275 17.17 26.97 18.55
N ALA A 276 17.48 27.70 17.49
CA ALA A 276 16.55 27.93 16.40
C ALA A 276 16.34 26.65 15.55
N ASN A 277 15.24 26.57 14.80
CA ASN A 277 14.90 25.39 13.98
C ASN A 277 15.91 25.11 12.85
N ASN A 278 16.76 26.07 12.50
CA ASN A 278 17.86 25.92 11.54
C ASN A 278 19.18 25.43 12.19
N GLY A 279 19.20 25.24 13.51
CA GLY A 279 20.38 24.78 14.27
C GLY A 279 21.25 25.90 14.83
N GLN A 280 20.92 27.17 14.63
CA GLN A 280 21.66 28.27 15.24
C GLN A 280 21.47 28.24 16.77
N VAL A 281 22.57 28.35 17.51
CA VAL A 281 22.61 28.21 18.96
C VAL A 281 22.93 29.55 19.60
N PHE A 282 22.13 29.89 20.61
CA PHE A 282 22.34 31.04 21.45
C PHE A 282 22.51 30.62 22.90
N LEU A 283 23.68 30.89 23.47
CA LEU A 283 24.02 30.39 24.81
C LEU A 283 23.20 31.11 25.88
N PRO A 284 22.45 30.39 26.73
CA PRO A 284 21.71 30.96 27.86
C PRO A 284 22.65 31.41 28.99
N GLU A 285 22.17 32.21 29.95
CA GLU A 285 22.97 32.58 31.14
C GLU A 285 23.26 31.36 32.02
N GLU A 286 22.27 30.48 32.16
CA GLU A 286 22.39 29.23 32.89
C GLU A 286 22.25 28.03 31.96
N GLN A 287 22.99 26.96 32.26
CA GLN A 287 22.92 25.73 31.48
C GLN A 287 21.46 25.25 31.36
N THR A 288 20.98 25.09 30.13
CA THR A 288 19.57 24.80 29.86
C THR A 288 19.44 23.58 28.96
N VAL A 289 18.44 22.74 29.23
CA VAL A 289 18.09 21.62 28.35
C VAL A 289 17.10 22.09 27.29
N VAL A 290 17.42 21.81 26.03
CA VAL A 290 16.55 22.06 24.87
C VAL A 290 16.26 20.74 24.17
N ILE A 291 14.99 20.49 23.90
CA ILE A 291 14.53 19.36 23.12
C ILE A 291 14.41 19.78 21.65
N LEU A 292 15.13 19.11 20.76
CA LEU A 292 14.92 19.17 19.31
C LEU A 292 14.14 17.94 18.86
N THR A 293 13.10 18.15 18.06
CA THR A 293 12.33 17.08 17.41
C THR A 293 12.59 17.11 15.91
N ALA A 294 13.15 16.02 15.39
CA ALA A 294 13.25 15.75 13.96
C ALA A 294 12.03 14.95 13.50
N THR A 295 11.29 15.45 12.52
CA THR A 295 10.21 14.72 11.85
C THR A 295 10.72 14.18 10.52
N LEU A 296 10.76 12.85 10.39
CA LEU A 296 11.19 12.11 9.21
C LEU A 296 9.98 11.77 8.33
N SER A 297 10.10 12.01 7.02
CA SER A 297 9.03 11.76 6.04
C SER A 297 9.59 11.38 4.66
N LEU A 298 8.87 10.56 3.89
CA LEU A 298 9.13 10.32 2.47
C LEU A 298 8.20 11.18 1.61
N GLU A 299 8.71 11.65 0.47
CA GLU A 299 7.91 12.44 -0.46
C GLU A 299 6.78 11.61 -1.06
N GLY A 300 5.55 12.09 -0.96
CA GLY A 300 4.35 11.43 -1.48
C GLY A 300 3.70 10.43 -0.51
N GLU A 301 4.28 10.20 0.66
CA GLU A 301 3.76 9.30 1.70
C GLU A 301 3.23 10.10 2.90
N GLU A 302 2.20 9.60 3.58
CA GLU A 302 1.59 10.29 4.74
C GLU A 302 2.26 9.90 6.06
N GLU A 303 2.90 8.73 6.12
CA GLU A 303 3.58 8.25 7.31
C GLU A 303 4.79 9.10 7.67
N THR A 304 4.90 9.43 8.95
CA THR A 304 6.03 10.17 9.52
C THR A 304 6.54 9.50 10.79
N LEU A 305 7.81 9.68 11.10
CA LEU A 305 8.42 9.19 12.34
C LEU A 305 9.18 10.32 13.02
N ASN A 306 9.01 10.49 14.33
CA ASN A 306 9.67 11.55 15.10
C ASN A 306 10.86 11.00 15.89
N LYS A 307 11.99 11.69 15.81
CA LYS A 307 13.18 11.47 16.65
C LYS A 307 13.42 12.67 17.55
N VAL A 308 13.58 12.40 18.85
CA VAL A 308 13.79 13.43 19.86
C VAL A 308 15.24 13.43 20.29
N PHE A 309 15.82 14.63 20.36
CA PHE A 309 17.17 14.88 20.86
C PHE A 309 17.05 15.82 22.07
N GLU A 310 17.43 15.32 23.23
CA GLU A 310 17.57 16.13 24.44
C GLU A 310 18.99 16.67 24.51
N LEU A 311 19.14 17.99 24.38
CA LEU A 311 20.43 18.67 24.25
C LEU A 311 20.65 19.57 25.45
N THR A 312 21.77 19.38 26.15
CA THR A 312 22.23 20.32 27.18
C THR A 312 23.01 21.44 26.52
N VAL A 313 22.46 22.65 26.52
CA VAL A 313 23.13 23.85 26.02
C VAL A 313 23.89 24.49 27.17
N LEU A 314 25.19 24.68 26.96
CA LEU A 314 26.08 25.25 27.97
C LEU A 314 25.76 26.73 28.19
N ALA A 315 25.98 27.19 29.42
CA ALA A 315 25.92 28.61 29.76
C ALA A 315 26.91 29.42 28.91
N GLY A 316 26.48 30.61 28.51
CA GLY A 316 27.27 31.58 27.77
C GLY A 316 28.26 32.32 28.66
N LEU A 317 28.97 33.28 28.08
CA LEU A 317 29.75 34.22 28.86
C LEU A 317 28.82 35.17 29.61
N GLU A 318 29.03 35.31 30.91
CA GLU A 318 28.36 36.36 31.69
C GLU A 318 28.75 37.74 31.14
N PRO A 319 27.78 38.63 30.90
CA PRO A 319 28.09 39.98 30.45
C PRO A 319 28.78 40.76 31.57
N GLU A 320 29.83 41.49 31.20
CA GLU A 320 30.57 42.38 32.10
C GLU A 320 29.75 43.64 32.43
N TYR A 321 28.80 44.00 31.56
CA TYR A 321 27.82 45.06 31.76
C TYR A 321 26.42 44.56 31.43
N SER A 322 25.45 44.91 32.27
CA SER A 322 24.02 44.71 32.02
C SER A 322 23.26 45.98 32.42
N GLY A 323 22.43 46.51 31.51
CA GLY A 323 21.59 47.67 31.81
C GLY A 323 21.09 48.40 30.55
N ASN A 324 20.92 49.71 30.63
CA ASN A 324 20.41 50.55 29.53
C ASN A 324 21.53 51.10 28.62
N ILE A 325 21.15 51.73 27.52
CA ILE A 325 22.08 52.25 26.51
C ILE A 325 22.97 53.37 27.07
N ALA A 326 22.44 54.29 27.87
CA ALA A 326 23.25 55.35 28.48
C ALA A 326 24.33 54.78 29.42
N GLY A 327 23.97 53.79 30.23
CA GLY A 327 24.93 53.12 31.10
C GLY A 327 25.97 52.32 30.31
N LEU A 328 25.58 51.66 29.22
CA LEU A 328 26.50 50.99 28.30
C LEU A 328 27.54 51.98 27.76
N LYS A 329 27.10 53.18 27.33
CA LYS A 329 27.98 54.23 26.82
C LYS A 329 28.99 54.68 27.88
N GLU A 330 28.57 54.91 29.12
CA GLU A 330 29.47 55.33 30.20
C GLU A 330 30.45 54.23 30.61
N TRP A 331 29.97 52.99 30.77
CA TRP A 331 30.82 51.84 31.08
C TRP A 331 31.86 51.59 29.98
N GLY A 332 31.42 51.66 28.72
CA GLY A 332 32.21 51.42 27.52
C GLY A 332 33.43 52.33 27.34
N LYS A 333 33.45 53.53 27.93
CA LYS A 333 34.62 54.44 27.91
C LYS A 333 35.84 53.84 28.60
N THR A 334 35.61 52.93 29.55
CA THR A 334 36.65 52.29 30.37
C THR A 334 36.79 50.79 30.16
N ALA A 335 35.84 50.18 29.44
CA ALA A 335 35.82 48.75 29.18
C ALA A 335 36.99 48.30 28.30
N GLU A 336 37.41 47.04 28.46
CA GLU A 336 38.37 46.43 27.54
C GLU A 336 37.76 46.28 26.14
N SER A 337 38.63 46.25 25.12
CA SER A 337 38.18 46.08 23.73
C SER A 337 37.39 44.76 23.59
N ASN A 338 36.19 44.84 23.01
CA ASN A 338 35.25 43.73 22.86
C ASN A 338 34.79 43.11 24.20
N ALA A 339 34.77 43.87 25.30
CA ALA A 339 34.11 43.46 26.54
C ALA A 339 32.65 43.07 26.27
N TYR A 340 32.18 42.00 26.91
CA TYR A 340 30.84 41.47 26.61
C TYR A 340 29.79 42.22 27.41
N ALA A 341 28.71 42.63 26.76
CA ALA A 341 27.67 43.44 27.39
C ALA A 341 26.28 42.99 26.98
N LYS A 342 25.32 43.30 27.84
CA LYS A 342 23.89 43.17 27.64
C LYS A 342 23.23 44.54 27.76
N ILE A 343 22.40 44.90 26.78
CA ILE A 343 21.43 45.99 26.88
C ILE A 343 20.03 45.40 27.04
N GLU A 344 19.27 45.92 28.00
CA GLU A 344 18.01 45.33 28.44
C GLU A 344 16.82 46.12 27.90
N GLY A 345 15.79 45.42 27.41
CA GLY A 345 14.50 46.00 27.06
C GLY A 345 14.54 47.06 25.96
N VAL A 346 15.39 46.88 24.94
CA VAL A 346 15.49 47.85 23.83
C VAL A 346 14.55 47.50 22.68
N THR A 347 13.91 48.52 22.12
CA THR A 347 12.99 48.41 20.99
C THR A 347 13.75 48.48 19.66
N VAL A 348 13.44 47.59 18.73
CA VAL A 348 14.01 47.64 17.38
C VAL A 348 13.34 48.78 16.60
N LEU A 349 14.12 49.79 16.23
CA LEU A 349 13.65 50.94 15.44
C LEU A 349 13.78 50.70 13.94
N ALA A 350 14.84 50.02 13.51
CA ALA A 350 15.08 49.73 12.10
C ALA A 350 15.96 48.49 11.91
N ARG A 351 15.72 47.78 10.80
CA ARG A 351 16.58 46.72 10.29
C ARG A 351 17.35 47.21 9.07
N HIS A 352 18.66 47.08 9.13
CA HIS A 352 19.56 47.35 8.01
C HIS A 352 20.12 46.05 7.44
N LYS A 353 20.84 46.14 6.32
CA LYS A 353 21.47 44.98 5.67
C LYS A 353 22.62 44.37 6.48
N ASP A 354 23.07 45.05 7.54
CA ASP A 354 24.27 44.77 8.31
C ASP A 354 24.10 45.02 9.83
N GLY A 355 22.89 45.36 10.28
CA GLY A 355 22.65 45.62 11.70
C GLY A 355 21.24 46.09 12.04
N LEU A 356 21.04 46.42 13.31
CA LEU A 356 19.79 46.94 13.88
C LEU A 356 20.05 48.32 14.47
N MET A 357 19.10 49.24 14.29
CA MET A 357 18.98 50.40 15.17
C MET A 357 18.01 50.03 16.28
N VAL A 358 18.44 50.17 17.53
CA VAL A 358 17.65 49.87 18.72
C VAL A 358 17.65 51.05 19.67
N ALA A 359 16.65 51.13 20.54
CA ALA A 359 16.59 52.21 21.50
C ALA A 359 15.85 51.86 22.79
N ASP A 360 16.20 52.58 23.84
CA ASP A 360 15.46 52.68 25.09
C ASP A 360 15.23 54.16 25.43
N GLU A 361 14.60 54.46 26.57
CA GLU A 361 14.34 55.83 27.02
C GLU A 361 15.62 56.68 27.19
N THR A 362 16.79 56.06 27.22
CA THR A 362 18.08 56.69 27.50
C THR A 362 18.93 56.93 26.25
N GLY A 363 18.55 56.36 25.11
CA GLY A 363 19.16 56.70 23.82
C GLY A 363 19.02 55.61 22.76
N ILE A 364 19.74 55.84 21.66
CA ILE A 364 19.77 54.94 20.49
C ILE A 364 21.15 54.30 20.39
N LEU A 365 21.19 53.04 19.93
CA LEU A 365 22.39 52.28 19.69
C LEU A 365 22.28 51.51 18.36
N PHE A 366 23.41 51.38 17.66
CA PHE A 366 23.53 50.45 16.55
C PHE A 366 24.06 49.09 17.02
N ILE A 367 23.46 48.01 16.54
CA ILE A 367 23.96 46.65 16.73
C ILE A 367 24.45 46.15 15.38
N TYR A 368 25.77 45.97 15.25
CA TYR A 368 26.41 45.53 14.02
C TYR A 368 26.48 44.00 13.94
N THR A 369 25.75 43.42 13.00
CA THR A 369 25.63 41.97 12.80
C THR A 369 26.46 41.45 11.62
N GLN A 370 27.16 42.32 10.87
CA GLN A 370 27.94 42.02 9.65
C GLN A 370 27.12 41.54 8.44
N ALA A 371 25.88 41.09 8.67
CA ALA A 371 24.91 40.67 7.67
C ALA A 371 23.50 41.05 8.13
N ALA A 372 22.49 40.81 7.28
CA ALA A 372 21.11 41.14 7.59
C ALA A 372 20.68 40.41 8.89
N PRO A 373 20.14 41.12 9.89
CA PRO A 373 19.65 40.50 11.12
C PRO A 373 18.53 39.51 10.84
N GLU A 374 18.37 38.52 11.73
CA GLU A 374 17.30 37.52 11.66
C GLU A 374 15.91 38.16 11.53
N GLU A 375 15.00 37.47 10.84
CA GLU A 375 13.65 37.98 10.58
C GLU A 375 12.85 38.27 11.85
N LYS A 376 13.14 37.54 12.94
CA LYS A 376 12.48 37.69 14.24
C LYS A 376 12.69 39.06 14.90
N TYR A 377 13.74 39.79 14.55
CA TYR A 377 14.01 41.12 15.13
C TYR A 377 13.19 42.19 14.39
N GLU A 378 11.86 42.10 14.46
CA GLU A 378 10.93 42.99 13.77
C GLU A 378 10.90 44.39 14.39
N VAL A 379 10.61 45.40 13.57
CA VAL A 379 10.53 46.80 14.03
C VAL A 379 9.34 46.97 14.99
N GLY A 380 9.58 47.58 16.15
CA GLY A 380 8.61 47.75 17.21
C GLY A 380 8.65 46.66 18.30
N GLU A 381 9.35 45.56 18.06
CA GLU A 381 9.53 44.49 19.05
C GLU A 381 10.67 44.81 20.02
N VAL A 382 10.60 44.23 21.23
CA VAL A 382 11.51 44.53 22.34
C VAL A 382 12.38 43.34 22.70
N PHE A 383 13.67 43.58 22.87
CA PHE A 383 14.66 42.53 23.15
C PHE A 383 15.69 42.97 24.17
N ASP A 384 16.22 41.99 24.88
CA ASP A 384 17.51 42.07 25.57
C ASP A 384 18.60 41.65 24.59
N PHE A 385 19.50 42.56 24.23
CA PHE A 385 20.59 42.28 23.30
C PHE A 385 21.92 42.12 23.99
N TYR A 386 22.63 41.06 23.64
CA TYR A 386 23.99 40.79 24.03
C TYR A 386 24.93 41.06 22.86
N GLY A 387 26.18 41.41 23.15
CA GLY A 387 27.23 41.54 22.14
C GLY A 387 28.55 42.05 22.71
N ALA A 388 29.61 41.99 21.92
CA ALA A 388 30.85 42.64 22.27
C ALA A 388 30.73 44.15 22.06
N PHE A 389 31.03 44.95 23.08
CA PHE A 389 31.03 46.40 22.97
C PHE A 389 32.24 46.86 22.15
N ASN A 390 31.99 47.78 21.21
CA ASN A 390 33.02 48.40 20.41
C ASN A 390 32.68 49.86 20.12
N ILE A 391 33.72 50.64 19.82
CA ILE A 391 33.60 52.04 19.40
C ILE A 391 34.12 52.12 17.96
N TYR A 392 33.23 52.37 17.00
CA TYR A 392 33.54 52.44 15.58
C TYR A 392 33.52 53.89 15.11
N TYR A 393 34.70 54.48 14.86
CA TYR A 393 34.85 55.92 14.55
C TYR A 393 34.08 56.82 15.54
N GLY A 394 34.17 56.47 16.83
CA GLY A 394 33.48 57.18 17.90
C GLY A 394 32.04 56.76 18.17
N ALA A 395 31.40 56.01 17.27
CA ALA A 395 30.06 55.47 17.50
C ALA A 395 30.08 54.22 18.39
N PRO A 396 29.36 54.21 19.53
CA PRO A 396 29.21 53.01 20.34
C PRO A 396 28.31 52.00 19.65
N GLN A 397 28.69 50.73 19.68
CA GLN A 397 27.90 49.64 19.12
C GLN A 397 28.12 48.33 19.88
N LEU A 398 27.14 47.43 19.76
CA LEU A 398 27.37 46.00 20.01
C LEU A 398 27.72 45.31 18.70
N GLN A 399 28.63 44.34 18.74
CA GLN A 399 29.04 43.58 17.56
C GLN A 399 29.42 42.13 17.88
N ASN A 400 29.55 41.32 16.84
CA ASN A 400 30.15 39.99 16.93
C ASN A 400 31.68 40.10 17.17
N ALA A 401 32.21 39.31 18.09
CA ALA A 401 33.63 39.08 18.31
C ALA A 401 33.92 37.60 18.63
N THR A 402 35.20 37.21 18.68
CA THR A 402 35.60 35.82 18.96
C THR A 402 35.02 35.33 20.30
N GLY A 403 34.10 34.35 20.24
CA GLY A 403 33.44 33.79 21.43
C GLY A 403 32.35 34.67 22.04
N LYS A 404 32.02 35.81 21.43
CA LYS A 404 31.06 36.81 21.91
C LYS A 404 30.13 37.20 20.75
N SER A 405 29.05 36.47 20.56
CA SER A 405 28.10 36.71 19.46
C SER A 405 27.01 37.70 19.87
N VAL A 406 26.50 38.45 18.89
CA VAL A 406 25.27 39.22 19.05
C VAL A 406 24.09 38.28 19.16
N ARG A 407 23.23 38.51 20.15
CA ARG A 407 22.00 37.74 20.37
C ARG A 407 20.93 38.66 20.94
N GLY A 408 19.72 38.64 20.38
CA GLY A 408 18.53 39.19 21.02
C GLY A 408 17.69 38.09 21.67
N VAL A 409 17.25 38.32 22.90
CA VAL A 409 16.24 37.51 23.60
C VAL A 409 14.99 38.36 23.75
N ALA A 410 13.81 37.83 23.39
CA ALA A 410 12.58 38.60 23.51
C ALA A 410 12.39 39.08 24.94
N SER A 411 12.10 40.37 25.10
CA SER A 411 11.96 41.02 26.40
C SER A 411 10.49 41.31 26.69
N SER A 412 10.12 41.28 27.96
CA SER A 412 8.78 41.67 28.43
C SER A 412 8.70 43.15 28.80
N ALA A 413 9.78 43.92 28.58
CA ALA A 413 9.79 45.36 28.75
C ALA A 413 8.82 46.04 27.78
N GLU A 414 8.35 47.21 28.16
CA GLU A 414 7.45 48.02 27.33
C GLU A 414 8.19 48.55 26.11
N VAL A 415 7.45 48.72 25.00
CA VAL A 415 7.97 49.35 23.79
C VAL A 415 8.38 50.79 24.10
N THR A 416 9.61 51.13 23.74
CA THR A 416 10.11 52.51 23.80
C THR A 416 9.62 53.27 22.59
N GLU A 417 8.75 54.24 22.81
CA GLU A 417 8.35 55.20 21.78
C GLU A 417 9.30 56.40 21.77
N ILE A 418 10.03 56.59 20.67
CA ILE A 418 10.88 57.77 20.48
C ILE A 418 10.25 58.65 19.40
N ALA A 419 9.92 59.89 19.78
CA ALA A 419 9.48 60.89 18.82
C ALA A 419 10.71 61.54 18.15
N PRO A 420 10.69 61.72 16.81
CA PRO A 420 11.79 62.40 16.14
C PRO A 420 11.81 63.89 16.50
N THR A 421 13.00 64.46 16.62
CA THR A 421 13.18 65.92 16.65
C THR A 421 12.95 66.48 15.25
N VAL A 422 11.97 67.36 15.10
CA VAL A 422 11.67 68.00 13.82
C VAL A 422 12.69 69.11 13.54
N ILE A 423 13.36 69.03 12.39
CA ILE A 423 14.38 69.97 11.93
C ILE A 423 13.83 70.75 10.73
N ASP A 424 13.51 72.02 10.96
CA ASP A 424 12.94 72.91 9.93
C ASP A 424 14.02 73.58 9.05
N ASP A 425 15.24 73.76 9.57
CA ASP A 425 16.40 74.28 8.83
C ASP A 425 17.57 73.31 8.95
N PHE A 426 17.69 72.42 7.96
CA PHE A 426 18.72 71.39 7.95
C PHE A 426 20.13 71.97 7.84
N ALA A 427 20.31 73.04 7.08
CA ALA A 427 21.61 73.71 6.96
C ALA A 427 22.08 74.28 8.30
N ALA A 428 21.19 74.96 9.03
CA ALA A 428 21.51 75.48 10.36
C ALA A 428 21.83 74.35 11.35
N TYR A 429 21.03 73.27 11.34
CA TYR A 429 21.28 72.09 12.15
C TYR A 429 22.66 71.48 11.88
N ILE A 430 23.04 71.27 10.62
CA ILE A 430 24.36 70.72 10.27
C ILE A 430 25.49 71.65 10.73
N GLN A 431 25.33 72.97 10.61
CA GLN A 431 26.33 73.92 11.12
C GLN A 431 26.48 73.85 12.65
N GLU A 432 25.39 73.64 13.38
CA GLU A 432 25.44 73.40 14.82
C GLU A 432 26.19 72.10 15.15
N GLN A 433 25.93 71.02 14.43
CA GLN A 433 26.63 69.75 14.62
C GLN A 433 28.14 69.88 14.31
N ILE A 434 28.51 70.55 13.23
CA ILE A 434 29.93 70.86 12.91
C ILE A 434 30.56 71.71 14.03
N ALA A 435 29.83 72.67 14.61
CA ALA A 435 30.37 73.49 15.70
C ALA A 435 30.63 72.70 16.99
N LYS A 436 29.98 71.54 17.19
CA LYS A 436 30.28 70.62 18.30
C LYS A 436 31.59 69.87 18.09
N GLU A 437 32.08 69.76 16.85
CA GLU A 437 33.38 69.18 16.53
C GLU A 437 34.50 70.17 16.91
N THR A 438 34.99 70.09 18.14
CA THR A 438 36.03 71.01 18.64
C THR A 438 37.33 70.92 17.83
N SER A 439 37.96 72.08 17.62
CA SER A 439 39.15 72.28 16.79
C SER A 439 40.31 71.31 17.04
N GLY A 440 40.62 70.47 16.04
CA GLY A 440 41.95 69.88 15.80
C GLY A 440 42.23 68.47 16.34
N ALA A 441 41.31 67.84 17.07
CA ALA A 441 41.36 66.43 17.44
C ALA A 441 40.16 65.68 16.83
N ASP A 442 40.23 64.35 16.75
CA ASP A 442 39.10 63.52 16.32
C ASP A 442 37.88 63.82 17.21
N PRO A 443 36.81 64.44 16.67
CA PRO A 443 35.72 64.95 17.46
C PRO A 443 34.96 63.84 18.17
N TYR A 444 35.00 62.61 17.65
CA TYR A 444 34.41 61.45 18.28
C TYR A 444 35.46 60.42 18.64
N ASN A 445 35.54 60.07 19.91
CA ASN A 445 36.53 59.13 20.42
C ASN A 445 35.98 58.46 21.69
N LYS A 446 36.79 57.62 22.35
CA LYS A 446 36.35 56.89 23.55
C LYS A 446 35.90 57.79 24.71
N ASP A 447 36.38 59.03 24.77
CA ASP A 447 36.05 59.99 25.83
C ASP A 447 34.91 60.94 25.39
N ASN A 448 34.60 61.00 24.09
CA ASN A 448 33.50 61.74 23.49
C ASN A 448 32.79 60.89 22.42
N LEU A 449 31.88 60.02 22.85
CA LEU A 449 31.18 59.10 21.95
C LEU A 449 30.16 59.84 21.07
N PHE A 450 29.98 59.36 19.84
CA PHE A 450 28.90 59.82 18.97
C PHE A 450 27.55 59.46 19.56
N ASP A 451 26.61 60.41 19.54
CA ASP A 451 25.25 60.21 20.02
C ASP A 451 24.28 60.11 18.84
N PHE A 452 23.55 59.01 18.79
CA PHE A 452 22.56 58.77 17.73
C PHE A 452 21.29 59.57 18.03
N GLU A 453 20.91 60.45 17.12
CA GLU A 453 19.68 61.24 17.21
C GLU A 453 18.61 60.72 16.22
N TYR A 454 17.36 60.61 16.67
CA TYR A 454 16.23 60.41 15.77
C TYR A 454 15.67 61.77 15.34
N ILE A 455 15.92 62.15 14.09
CA ILE A 455 15.45 63.43 13.52
C ILE A 455 14.43 63.19 12.42
N GLN A 456 13.51 64.14 12.27
CA GLN A 456 12.62 64.25 11.12
C GLN A 456 12.96 65.55 10.40
N VAL A 457 13.28 65.46 9.12
CA VAL A 457 13.71 66.61 8.33
C VAL A 457 13.05 66.58 6.95
N GLU A 458 12.59 67.73 6.48
CA GLU A 458 12.20 67.92 5.08
C GLU A 458 13.41 68.44 4.31
N VAL A 459 13.91 67.63 3.38
CA VAL A 459 15.11 67.95 2.58
C VAL A 459 14.87 67.68 1.10
N LYS A 460 15.65 68.37 0.28
CA LYS A 460 15.83 68.06 -1.13
C LYS A 460 17.07 67.17 -1.28
N VAL A 461 16.92 66.03 -1.94
CA VAL A 461 18.05 65.18 -2.32
C VAL A 461 18.70 65.78 -3.56
N ARG A 462 19.97 66.19 -3.43
CA ARG A 462 20.79 66.67 -4.54
C ARG A 462 21.72 65.56 -4.99
N VAL A 463 21.61 65.18 -6.26
CA VAL A 463 22.56 64.31 -6.95
C VAL A 463 23.32 65.16 -7.96
N GLN A 464 24.63 65.29 -7.80
CA GLN A 464 25.47 66.16 -8.65
C GLN A 464 26.55 65.42 -9.42
N GLY A 465 26.59 64.09 -9.32
CA GLY A 465 27.54 63.21 -9.97
C GLY A 465 27.23 61.74 -9.68
N SER A 466 28.18 60.86 -9.96
CA SER A 466 28.06 59.41 -9.78
C SER A 466 29.06 58.82 -8.79
N GLY A 467 29.84 59.67 -8.10
CA GLY A 467 30.77 59.26 -7.06
C GLY A 467 30.07 58.95 -5.74
N ASN A 468 30.78 58.25 -4.85
CA ASN A 468 30.26 57.82 -3.55
C ASN A 468 29.87 58.99 -2.62
N TYR A 469 30.35 60.21 -2.89
CA TYR A 469 30.09 61.42 -2.12
C TYR A 469 29.29 62.48 -2.91
N ASP A 470 28.68 62.12 -4.05
CA ASP A 470 27.97 63.08 -4.92
C ASP A 470 26.46 63.21 -4.61
N VAL A 471 26.00 62.63 -3.50
CA VAL A 471 24.61 62.68 -3.03
C VAL A 471 24.55 63.44 -1.72
N PHE A 472 23.76 64.51 -1.68
CA PHE A 472 23.63 65.40 -0.54
C PHE A 472 22.18 65.60 -0.14
N LEU A 473 21.95 65.81 1.15
CA LEU A 473 20.69 66.34 1.66
C LEU A 473 20.87 67.87 1.83
N VAL A 474 19.97 68.65 1.26
CA VAL A 474 19.97 70.12 1.35
C VAL A 474 18.58 70.64 1.71
N ASN A 475 18.47 71.89 2.16
CA ASN A 475 17.17 72.51 2.41
C ASN A 475 16.27 72.44 1.16
N PRO A 476 14.93 72.31 1.31
CA PRO A 476 14.01 72.19 0.17
C PRO A 476 14.11 73.33 -0.84
N ASP A 477 14.43 74.53 -0.37
CA ASP A 477 14.59 75.75 -1.15
C ASP A 477 16.01 75.95 -1.72
N TYR A 478 16.93 75.01 -1.50
CA TYR A 478 18.29 75.10 -2.02
C TYR A 478 18.33 75.15 -3.55
N ASN A 479 18.82 76.28 -4.06
CA ASN A 479 18.99 76.56 -5.49
C ASN A 479 20.46 76.84 -5.87
N GLY A 480 21.40 76.51 -4.98
CA GLY A 480 22.83 76.73 -5.18
C GLY A 480 23.47 75.76 -6.19
N GLY A 481 24.77 76.01 -6.47
CA GLY A 481 25.60 75.21 -7.35
C GLY A 481 26.00 73.85 -6.76
N ASN A 482 27.01 73.21 -7.36
CA ASN A 482 27.59 71.98 -6.83
C ASN A 482 28.26 72.23 -5.47
N LEU A 483 28.08 71.29 -4.55
CA LEU A 483 28.77 71.23 -3.26
C LEU A 483 30.14 70.55 -3.42
N ASP A 484 31.05 70.72 -2.47
CA ASP A 484 32.30 69.96 -2.45
C ASP A 484 31.97 68.49 -2.14
N SER A 485 32.44 67.57 -2.99
CA SER A 485 32.29 66.12 -2.81
C SER A 485 33.63 65.41 -2.60
N SER A 486 34.67 66.17 -2.22
CA SER A 486 35.95 65.58 -1.84
C SER A 486 35.80 64.78 -0.54
N ALA A 487 36.57 63.70 -0.40
CA ALA A 487 36.52 62.88 0.80
C ALA A 487 36.96 63.72 2.02
N ASN A 488 36.16 63.73 3.08
CA ASN A 488 36.32 64.53 4.30
C ASN A 488 36.02 66.05 4.15
N SER A 489 35.23 66.45 3.14
CA SER A 489 34.73 67.83 2.98
C SER A 489 33.45 68.11 3.76
#